data_AF-A0A938AUS0-F1
#
_entry.id   AF-A0A938AUS0-F1
#
_cell.length_a   1.000
_cell.length_b   1.000
_cell.length_c   1.000
_cell.angle_alpha   90.00
_cell.angle_beta   90.00
_cell.angle_gamma   90.00
#
_symmetry.space_group_name_H-M   'P 1'
#
loop_
_entity.id
_entity.type
_entity.pdbx_description
1 polymer ?
#
loop_
_entity_poly.entity_id
_entity_poly.type
_entity_poly.pdbx_seq_one_letter_code
_entity_poly.pdbx_strand_id
1 'polypeptide(L)' 'IKTLPGSLHESVQLTKKSELVKKALGEHLFNGFIRNKEVEWDRYRTYITDYELKNYLSIL' A
#
# COMPACT_ATOMS: atom_id res chain seq x y z
N ILE A 1 5.73 -14.51 17.88
CA ILE A 1 4.66 -14.37 16.86
C ILE A 1 5.20 -13.47 15.75
N LYS A 2 5.03 -13.82 14.47
CA LYS A 2 5.32 -12.90 13.36
C LYS A 2 4.13 -11.96 13.17
N THR A 3 4.38 -10.66 13.14
CA THR A 3 3.36 -9.63 12.89
C THR A 3 3.04 -9.54 11.40
N LEU A 4 1.80 -9.12 11.12
CA LEU A 4 1.40 -8.73 9.78
C LEU A 4 2.04 -7.38 9.40
N PRO A 5 2.12 -7.06 8.10
CA PRO A 5 2.52 -5.74 7.62
C PRO A 5 1.77 -4.61 8.31
N GLY A 6 2.49 -3.54 8.64
CA GLY A 6 1.94 -2.34 9.28
C GLY A 6 1.34 -1.35 8.28
N SER A 7 1.56 -1.54 6.98
CA SER A 7 1.11 -0.61 5.95
C SER A 7 0.66 -1.32 4.67
N LEU A 8 -0.10 -0.58 3.85
CA LEU A 8 -0.44 -1.01 2.50
C LEU A 8 0.81 -1.28 1.67
N HIS A 9 1.83 -0.42 1.78
CA HIS A 9 3.07 -0.58 1.03
C HIS A 9 3.76 -1.91 1.33
N GLU A 10 3.98 -2.21 2.62
CA GLU A 10 4.57 -3.47 3.06
C GLU A 10 3.73 -4.68 2.61
N SER A 11 2.41 -4.56 2.68
CA SER A 11 1.49 -5.61 2.21
C SER A 11 1.65 -5.88 0.71
N VAL A 12 1.75 -4.83 -0.10
CA VAL A 12 1.98 -4.94 -1.55
C VAL A 12 3.35 -5.57 -1.82
N GLN A 13 4.41 -5.16 -1.11
CA GLN A 13 5.75 -5.74 -1.28
C GLN A 13 5.82 -7.22 -0.90
N LEU A 14 5.12 -7.65 0.15
CA LEU A 14 5.00 -9.07 0.47
C LEU A 14 4.16 -9.81 -0.57
N THR A 15 3.06 -9.23 -1.03
CA THR A 15 2.18 -9.84 -2.03
C THR A 15 2.91 -10.08 -3.35
N LYS A 16 3.78 -9.16 -3.79
CA LYS A 16 4.65 -9.34 -4.97
C LYS A 16 5.50 -10.61 -4.93
N LYS A 17 5.85 -11.09 -3.74
CA LYS A 17 6.69 -12.28 -3.52
C LYS A 17 5.86 -13.55 -3.29
N SER A 18 4.53 -13.45 -3.30
CA SER A 18 3.63 -14.55 -2.95
C SER A 18 3.17 -15.34 -4.17
N GLU A 19 3.80 -16.51 -4.37
CA GLU A 19 3.38 -17.48 -5.39
C GLU A 19 1.94 -17.97 -5.18
N LEU A 20 1.50 -18.07 -3.92
CA LEU A 20 0.13 -18.47 -3.59
C LEU A 20 -0.88 -17.47 -4.16
N VAL A 21 -0.66 -16.18 -3.92
CA VAL A 21 -1.58 -15.12 -4.39
C VAL A 21 -1.50 -15.00 -5.91
N LYS A 22 -0.30 -15.11 -6.49
CA LYS A 22 -0.11 -15.07 -7.95
C LYS A 22 -0.88 -16.20 -8.65
N LYS A 23 -0.84 -17.43 -8.11
CA LYS A 23 -1.59 -18.57 -8.64
C LYS A 23 -3.10 -18.40 -8.47
N ALA A 24 -3.55 -17.87 -7.34
CA ALA A 24 -4.97 -17.68 -7.07
C ALA A 24 -5.61 -16.63 -7.99
N LEU A 25 -4.90 -15.55 -8.32
CA LEU A 25 -5.41 -14.47 -9.16
C LEU A 25 -5.12 -14.68 -10.66
N GLY A 26 -4.06 -15.41 -11.00
CA GLY A 26 -3.53 -15.50 -12.36
C GLY A 26 -2.68 -14.28 -12.75
N GLU A 27 -1.77 -14.48 -13.70
CA GLU A 27 -0.71 -13.52 -14.07
C GLU A 27 -1.25 -12.11 -14.38
N HIS A 28 -2.24 -12.01 -15.26
CA HIS A 28 -2.77 -10.72 -15.72
C HIS A 28 -3.43 -9.92 -14.59
N LEU A 29 -4.30 -10.57 -13.80
CA LEU A 29 -5.00 -9.93 -12.69
C LEU A 29 -4.02 -9.59 -11.55
N PHE A 30 -3.06 -10.46 -11.26
CA PHE A 30 -2.03 -10.21 -10.25
C PHE A 30 -1.24 -8.94 -10.58
N ASN A 31 -0.73 -8.82 -11.81
CA ASN A 31 0.05 -7.66 -12.23
C ASN A 31 -0.80 -6.36 -12.21
N GLY A 32 -2.05 -6.44 -12.65
CA GLY A 32 -2.99 -5.31 -12.57
C GLY A 32 -3.31 -4.90 -11.13
N PHE A 33 -3.53 -5.87 -10.24
CA PHE A 33 -3.80 -5.65 -8.82
C PHE A 33 -2.62 -4.95 -8.14
N ILE A 34 -1.40 -5.46 -8.32
CA ILE A 34 -0.18 -4.86 -7.76
C ILE A 34 -0.02 -3.42 -8.25
N ARG A 35 -0.10 -3.19 -9.56
CA ARG A 35 0.04 -1.83 -10.12
C ARG A 35 -0.99 -0.86 -9.55
N ASN A 36 -2.26 -1.29 -9.44
CA ASN A 36 -3.32 -0.45 -8.90
C ASN A 36 -3.04 -0.06 -7.44
N LYS A 37 -2.58 -1.02 -6.62
CA LYS A 37 -2.26 -0.78 -5.21
C LYS A 37 -1.01 0.08 -5.01
N GLU A 38 -0.04 0.02 -5.91
CA GLU A 38 1.10 0.94 -5.89
C GLU A 38 0.68 2.39 -6.21
N VAL A 39 -0.22 2.57 -7.18
CA VAL A 39 -0.79 3.90 -7.51
C VAL A 39 -1.65 4.45 -6.38
N GLU A 40 -2.41 3.59 -5.69
CA GLU A 40 -3.14 3.96 -4.48
C GLU A 40 -2.20 4.44 -3.36
N TRP A 41 -1.13 3.67 -3.09
CA TRP A 41 -0.14 4.03 -2.09
C TRP A 41 0.57 5.35 -2.41
N ASP A 42 0.98 5.54 -3.68
CA ASP A 42 1.68 6.75 -4.10
C ASP A 42 0.82 8.01 -3.96
N ARG A 43 -0.47 7.90 -4.27
CA ARG A 43 -1.45 8.98 -4.03
C ARG A 43 -1.61 9.28 -2.55
N TYR A 44 -1.72 8.25 -1.71
CA TYR A 44 -1.90 8.44 -0.27
C TYR A 44 -0.68 9.12 0.38
N ARG A 45 0.54 8.63 0.11
CA ARG A 45 1.76 9.16 0.76
C ARG A 45 2.13 10.59 0.36
N THR A 46 1.57 11.08 -0.75
CA THR A 46 1.81 12.44 -1.26
C THR A 46 0.69 13.41 -0.87
N TYR A 47 -0.40 12.90 -0.29
CA TYR A 47 -1.54 13.68 0.12
C TYR A 47 -1.32 14.23 1.54
N ILE A 48 -1.48 15.54 1.71
CA ILE A 48 -1.48 16.17 3.03
C ILE A 48 -2.88 16.03 3.61
N THR A 49 -2.99 15.29 4.70
CA THR A 49 -4.24 15.00 5.38
C THR A 49 -4.67 16.14 6.32
N ASP A 50 -5.97 16.25 6.59
CA ASP A 50 -6.49 17.19 7.59
C ASP A 50 -5.89 16.97 8.99
N TYR A 51 -5.54 15.72 9.32
CA TYR A 51 -4.82 15.39 10.54
C TYR A 51 -3.47 16.10 10.57
N GLU A 52 -2.68 16.01 9.49
CA GLU A 52 -1.37 16.65 9.40
C GLU A 52 -1.50 18.17 9.43
N LEU A 53 -2.48 18.75 8.73
CA LEU A 53 -2.76 20.18 8.79
C LEU A 53 -3.09 20.62 10.23
N LYS A 54 -4.01 19.92 10.91
CA LYS A 54 -4.43 20.27 12.27
C LYS A 54 -3.30 20.15 13.29
N ASN A 55 -2.44 19.14 13.17
CA ASN A 55 -1.41 18.88 14.17
C ASN A 55 -0.11 19.63 13.92
N TYR A 56 0.20 19.98 12.67
CA TYR A 56 1.49 20.58 12.33
C TYR A 56 1.40 22.04 11.88
N LEU A 57 0.25 22.49 11.32
CA LEU A 57 0.10 23.88 10.88
C LEU A 57 -0.09 24.85 12.04
N SER A 58 -0.72 24.41 13.14
CA SER A 58 -0.92 25.25 14.34
C SER A 58 0.35 25.52 15.15
N ILE A 59 1.43 24.81 14.82
CA ILE A 59 2.74 24.91 15.47
C ILE A 59 3.64 25.94 14.77
N LEU A 60 3.27 26.37 13.55
CA LEU A 60 3.98 27.38 12.75
C LEU A 60 3.48 28.80 13.05
#